data_AF-A0A2N0TWZ8-F1
#
_entry.id   AF-A0A2N0TWZ8-F1
#
_cell.length_a   1.000
_cell.length_b   1.000
_cell.length_c   1.000
_cell.angle_alpha   90.00
_cell.angle_beta   90.00
_cell.angle_gamma   90.00
#
_symmetry.space_group_name_H-M   'P 1'
#
loop_
_entity.id
_entity.type
_entity.pdbx_description
1 polymer ?
#
loop_
_entity_poly.entity_id
_entity_poly.type
_entity_poly.pdbx_seq_one_letter_code
_entity_poly.pdbx_strand_id
1 'polypeptide(L)'
;MSTIIIGNIHENIKCESFKDPETGRIRVRPLKGQGLPTNLLIECSSKERMAHLEGTKFITENVKVCKKTDGRVYLRAKDQKITKIM
;
A
#
# COMPACT_ATOMS: atom_id res chain seq x y z
N MET A 1 -12.75 14.89 6.25
CA MET A 1 -11.54 14.65 5.44
C MET A 1 -10.51 13.95 6.32
N SER A 2 -9.95 12.81 5.91
CA SER A 2 -8.87 12.16 6.67
C SER A 2 -7.55 12.85 6.36
N THR A 3 -7.04 13.63 7.31
CA THR A 3 -5.72 14.28 7.18
C THR A 3 -4.63 13.23 7.25
N ILE A 4 -3.86 13.11 6.17
CA ILE A 4 -2.64 12.30 6.16
C ILE A 4 -1.49 13.16 6.68
N ILE A 5 -0.77 12.68 7.68
CA ILE A 5 0.40 13.35 8.24
C ILE A 5 1.65 12.59 7.81
N ILE A 6 2.59 13.28 7.15
CA ILE A 6 3.86 12.68 6.74
C ILE A 6 4.63 12.23 7.98
N GLY A 7 5.17 11.01 7.94
CA GLY A 7 5.89 10.43 9.06
C GLY A 7 5.04 9.56 9.98
N ASN A 8 3.71 9.68 9.94
CA ASN A 8 2.83 8.78 10.71
C ASN A 8 3.05 7.33 10.31
N ILE A 9 2.90 6.45 11.30
CA ILE A 9 2.98 5.00 11.14
C ILE A 9 1.61 4.43 11.46
N HIS A 10 1.14 3.55 10.59
CA HIS A 10 -0.12 2.83 10.76
C HIS A 10 0.16 1.33 10.86
N GLU A 11 -0.47 0.69 11.84
CA GLU A 11 -0.35 -0.75 12.05
C GLU A 11 -1.46 -1.52 11.32
N ASN A 12 -1.15 -2.77 10.97
CA ASN A 12 -2.12 -3.76 10.50
C ASN A 12 -3.00 -3.29 9.33
N ILE A 13 -2.40 -2.61 8.35
CA ILE A 13 -3.12 -2.12 7.17
C ILE A 13 -3.43 -3.28 6.23
N LYS A 14 -4.73 -3.50 6.02
CA LYS A 14 -5.25 -4.38 4.99
C LYS A 14 -5.16 -3.69 3.63
N CYS A 15 -4.72 -4.40 2.62
CA CYS A 15 -4.50 -3.86 1.29
C CYS A 15 -4.83 -4.90 0.22
N GLU A 16 -4.94 -4.47 -1.03
CA GLU A 16 -5.21 -5.34 -2.17
C GLU A 16 -4.24 -5.05 -3.31
N SER A 17 -3.90 -6.09 -4.07
CA SER A 17 -3.23 -5.93 -5.36
C SER A 17 -4.22 -5.44 -6.42
N PHE A 18 -3.77 -4.58 -7.32
CA PHE A 18 -4.54 -4.12 -8.48
C PHE A 18 -3.62 -3.89 -9.67
N LYS A 19 -4.14 -4.00 -10.89
CA LYS A 19 -3.41 -3.60 -12.09
C LYS A 19 -3.57 -2.10 -12.29
N ASP A 20 -2.45 -1.39 -12.21
CA ASP A 20 -2.40 0.06 -12.42
C ASP A 20 -2.71 0.37 -13.90
N PRO A 21 -3.79 1.10 -14.22
CA PRO A 21 -4.16 1.39 -15.60
C PRO A 21 -3.15 2.28 -16.32
N GLU A 22 -2.39 3.11 -15.60
CA GLU A 22 -1.42 4.02 -16.21
C GLU A 22 -0.14 3.30 -16.63
N THR A 23 0.30 2.32 -15.83
CA THR A 23 1.60 1.67 -16.04
C THR A 23 1.51 0.18 -16.38
N GLY A 24 0.33 -0.42 -16.30
CA GLY A 24 0.09 -1.86 -16.47
C GLY A 24 0.68 -2.75 -15.38
N ARG A 25 1.35 -2.17 -14.38
CA ARG A 25 2.04 -2.91 -13.31
C ARG A 25 1.07 -3.35 -12.22
N ILE A 26 1.31 -4.53 -11.63
CA ILE A 26 0.66 -4.91 -10.38
C ILE A 26 1.20 -4.04 -9.25
N ARG A 27 0.30 -3.34 -8.55
CA ARG A 27 0.58 -2.48 -7.40
C ARG A 27 -0.32 -2.85 -6.23
N VAL A 28 -0.07 -2.27 -5.06
CA VAL A 28 -0.83 -2.52 -3.84
C VAL A 28 -1.39 -1.20 -3.30
N ARG A 29 -2.64 -1.20 -2.85
CA ARG A 29 -3.32 -0.04 -2.26
C ARG A 29 -4.08 -0.40 -0.98
N PRO A 30 -4.31 0.54 -0.04
CA PRO A 30 -5.11 0.29 1.15
C PRO A 30 -6.56 -0.07 0.80
N LEU A 31 -7.17 -0.93 1.62
CA LEU A 31 -8.62 -1.10 1.61
C LEU A 31 -9.32 0.10 2.28
N LYS A 32 -10.58 0.34 1.88
CA LYS A 32 -11.43 1.40 2.45
C LYS A 32 -11.67 1.18 3.95
N GLY A 33 -11.93 2.27 4.68
CA GLY A 33 -12.36 2.23 6.09
C GLY A 33 -11.23 2.17 7.12
N GLN A 34 -9.96 2.34 6.73
CA GLN A 34 -8.80 2.24 7.62
C GLN A 34 -8.14 3.61 7.92
N GLY A 35 -8.85 4.71 7.69
CA GLY A 35 -8.30 6.07 7.89
C GLY A 35 -7.22 6.49 6.87
N LEU A 36 -6.97 5.66 5.85
CA LEU A 36 -6.04 5.92 4.75
C LEU A 36 -6.79 6.04 3.42
N PRO A 37 -6.43 6.99 2.54
CA PRO A 37 -6.96 7.05 1.20
C PRO A 37 -6.55 5.85 0.35
N THR A 38 -7.51 5.34 -0.42
CA THR A 38 -7.33 4.14 -1.25
C THR A 38 -6.65 4.39 -2.58
N ASN A 39 -6.43 5.65 -2.94
CA ASN A 39 -5.63 6.04 -4.10
C ASN A 39 -4.11 6.09 -3.79
N LEU A 40 -3.70 5.83 -2.55
CA LEU A 40 -2.29 5.73 -2.21
C LEU A 40 -1.70 4.38 -2.61
N LEU A 41 -0.45 4.43 -3.04
CA LEU A 41 0.35 3.25 -3.32
C LEU A 41 1.09 2.81 -2.06
N ILE A 42 1.07 1.51 -1.80
CA ILE A 42 1.92 0.87 -0.80
C ILE A 42 3.17 0.33 -1.51
N GLU A 43 4.33 0.90 -1.20
CA GLU A 43 5.62 0.35 -1.58
C GLU A 43 5.89 -0.93 -0.77
N CYS A 44 5.98 -2.04 -1.50
CA CYS A 44 6.22 -3.38 -0.98
C CYS A 44 7.04 -4.21 -1.97
N SER A 45 7.38 -5.44 -1.58
CA SER A 45 8.10 -6.41 -2.41
C SER A 45 7.37 -6.67 -3.72
N SER A 46 8.07 -6.50 -4.85
CA SER A 46 7.56 -6.84 -6.18
C SER A 46 7.36 -8.33 -6.34
N LYS A 47 8.34 -9.12 -5.87
CA LYS A 47 8.27 -10.58 -5.89
C LYS A 47 7.00 -11.07 -5.19
N GLU A 48 6.70 -10.54 -4.02
CA GLU A 48 5.54 -11.00 -3.24
C GLU A 48 4.23 -10.62 -3.92
N ARG A 49 4.00 -9.35 -4.28
CA ARG A 49 2.72 -8.93 -4.87
C ARG A 49 2.46 -9.57 -6.25
N MET A 50 3.51 -9.94 -6.99
CA MET A 50 3.40 -10.58 -8.30
C MET A 50 3.24 -12.11 -8.22
N ALA A 51 3.50 -12.72 -7.07
CA ALA A 51 3.31 -14.14 -6.85
C ALA A 51 1.82 -14.52 -6.70
N HIS A 52 0.92 -13.53 -6.63
CA HIS A 52 -0.52 -13.73 -6.42
C HIS A 52 -1.34 -13.02 -7.49
N LEU A 53 -2.60 -13.44 -7.65
CA LEU A 53 -3.52 -12.83 -8.60
C LEU A 53 -3.85 -11.37 -8.23
N GLU A 54 -4.26 -10.60 -9.22
CA GLU A 54 -4.89 -9.29 -9.00
C GLU A 54 -6.09 -9.42 -8.05
N GLY A 55 -6.30 -8.43 -7.17
CA GLY A 55 -7.34 -8.46 -6.16
C GLY A 55 -7.00 -9.28 -4.92
N THR A 56 -5.82 -9.90 -4.85
CA THR A 56 -5.36 -10.60 -3.65
C THR A 56 -5.25 -9.61 -2.50
N LYS A 57 -5.80 -9.98 -1.35
CA LYS A 57 -5.73 -9.19 -0.14
C LYS A 57 -4.48 -9.53 0.67
N PHE A 58 -3.91 -8.51 1.30
CA PHE A 58 -2.74 -8.63 2.15
C PHE A 58 -2.95 -7.83 3.44
N ILE A 59 -2.15 -8.14 4.45
CA ILE A 59 -1.92 -7.30 5.62
C ILE A 59 -0.46 -6.88 5.65
N THR A 60 -0.19 -5.66 6.11
CA THR A 60 1.16 -5.13 6.31
C THR A 60 1.20 -4.30 7.60
N GLU A 61 2.34 -4.37 8.27
CA GLU A 61 2.57 -3.76 9.57
C GLU A 61 3.54 -2.58 9.44
N ASN A 62 3.53 -1.67 10.42
CA ASN A 62 4.44 -0.53 10.50
C ASN A 62 4.50 0.28 9.20
N VAL A 63 3.34 0.62 8.63
CA VAL A 63 3.24 1.33 7.36
C VAL A 63 3.46 2.82 7.57
N LYS A 64 4.57 3.34 7.06
CA LYS A 64 4.93 4.75 7.18
C LYS A 64 4.34 5.57 6.04
N VAL A 65 3.77 6.72 6.36
CA VAL A 65 3.39 7.74 5.38
C VAL A 65 4.65 8.49 4.94
N CYS A 66 4.92 8.46 3.64
CA CYS A 66 6.09 9.09 3.02
C CYS A 66 5.68 10.07 1.92
N LYS A 67 6.58 10.99 1.60
CA LYS A 67 6.46 11.92 0.48
C LYS A 67 7.70 11.78 -0.40
N LYS A 68 7.50 11.61 -1.71
CA LYS A 68 8.57 11.63 -2.71
C LYS A 68 9.07 13.06 -2.92
N THR A 69 10.24 13.20 -3.55
CA THR A 69 10.82 14.50 -3.92
C THR A 69 9.93 15.29 -4.88
N ASP A 70 9.16 14.60 -5.73
CA ASP A 70 8.16 15.18 -6.65
C ASP A 70 6.86 15.64 -5.95
N GLY A 71 6.76 15.45 -4.63
CA GLY A 71 5.60 15.84 -3.83
C GLY A 71 4.53 14.76 -3.65
N ARG A 72 4.59 13.65 -4.38
CA ARG A 72 3.61 12.56 -4.28
C ARG A 72 3.69 11.85 -2.93
N VAL A 73 2.54 11.68 -2.29
CA VAL A 73 2.41 10.92 -1.04
C VAL A 73 2.24 9.44 -1.35
N TYR A 74 2.87 8.58 -0.55
CA TYR A 74 2.76 7.13 -0.64
C TYR A 74 2.94 6.48 0.73
N LEU A 75 2.67 5.19 0.81
CA LEU A 75 2.82 4.38 2.01
C LEU A 75 4.01 3.44 1.83
N ARG A 76 4.87 3.30 2.83
CA ARG A 76 6.00 2.37 2.81
C ARG A 76 5.79 1.28 3.83
N ALA A 77 5.66 0.03 3.37
CA ALA A 77 5.64 -1.12 4.24
C ALA A 77 7.02 -1.34 4.87
N LYS A 78 7.06 -1.63 6.18
CA LYS A 78 8.31 -2.00 6.86
C LYS A 78 8.92 -3.24 6.19
N ASP A 79 10.20 -3.15 5.90
CA ASP A 79 10.98 -4.18 5.17
C ASP A 79 10.34 -4.62 3.85
N GLN A 80 9.48 -3.77 3.27
CA GLN A 80 8.67 -4.04 2.09
C GLN A 80 7.76 -5.29 2.22
N LYS A 81 7.46 -5.70 3.45
CA LYS A 81 6.74 -6.93 3.75
C LYS A 81 5.22 -6.75 3.62
N ILE A 82 4.60 -7.67 2.92
CA ILE A 82 3.15 -7.88 2.88
C ILE A 82 2.90 -9.37 3.11
N THR A 83 1.81 -9.71 3.80
CA THR A 83 1.42 -11.10 4.06
C THR A 83 0.03 -11.32 3.49
N LYS A 84 -0.13 -12.32 2.62
CA LYS A 84 -1.44 -12.63 2.04
C LYS A 84 -2.45 -12.98 3.14
N ILE A 85 -3.66 -12.46 3.00
CA ILE A 85 -4.81 -12.81 3.84
C ILE A 85 -5.94 -13.34 2.96
N MET A 86 -6.81 -14.18 3.55
CA MET A 86 -7.94 -14.82 2.85
C MET A 86 -8.94 -13.81 2.29
#